data_AF-A0A7V3CRQ6-F1
#
_entry.id   AF-A0A7V3CRQ6-F1
#
_cell.length_a   1.000
_cell.length_b   1.000
_cell.length_c   1.000
_cell.angle_alpha   90.00
_cell.angle_beta   90.00
_cell.angle_gamma   90.00
#
_symmetry.space_group_name_H-M   'P 1'
#
loop_
_entity.id
_entity.type
_entity.pdbx_description
1 polymer ?
#
loop_
_entity_poly.entity_id
_entity_poly.type
_entity_poly.pdbx_seq_one_letter_code
_entity_poly.pdbx_strand_id
1 'polypeptide(L)'
;MPDTRRVIRTIEADDRDIDLVEMLLTSRSDAEAVMAYSLLRETFDEPQLVALANLREIIAELPETPFVAGEGLDVLERVAGYEATGRSYRKMFSEAEDVFGLEFLGEGTDCEGVVVYTTTARFYLHGDARSRIDHSMLAVLVEHEELLDQVLEGLQMLGCPLEPRIYLAVSDFPAEHAAAAAGQALGELF
;
A
#
# COMPACT_ATOMS: atom_id res chain seq x y z
N MET A 1 -12.17 10.77 -6.13
CA MET A 1 -11.47 9.57 -6.63
C MET A 1 -12.53 8.57 -7.06
N PRO A 2 -12.29 7.71 -8.07
CA PRO A 2 -13.19 6.59 -8.36
C PRO A 2 -13.42 5.77 -7.09
N ASP A 3 -14.65 5.28 -6.91
CA ASP A 3 -15.15 4.65 -5.69
C ASP A 3 -14.48 3.28 -5.48
N THR A 4 -13.37 3.27 -4.73
CA THR A 4 -12.56 2.08 -4.42
C THR A 4 -13.45 0.97 -3.88
N ARG A 5 -14.56 1.28 -3.18
CA ARG A 5 -15.52 0.33 -2.60
C ARG A 5 -16.17 -0.62 -3.62
N ARG A 6 -16.37 -0.17 -4.86
CA ARG A 6 -16.94 -1.02 -5.93
C ARG A 6 -15.92 -2.02 -6.48
N VAL A 7 -14.63 -1.78 -6.23
CA VAL A 7 -13.55 -2.66 -6.64
C VAL A 7 -13.58 -4.01 -5.96
N ILE A 8 -14.17 -4.02 -4.77
CA ILE A 8 -13.77 -4.89 -3.66
C ILE A 8 -14.73 -6.06 -3.54
N ARG A 9 -16.02 -5.80 -3.71
CA ARG A 9 -17.05 -6.86 -3.75
C ARG A 9 -16.90 -7.82 -4.92
N THR A 10 -16.09 -7.48 -5.93
CA THR A 10 -15.80 -8.37 -7.05
C THR A 10 -14.61 -9.30 -6.76
N ILE A 11 -13.65 -8.87 -5.91
CA ILE A 11 -12.44 -9.64 -5.55
C ILE A 11 -12.77 -10.86 -4.70
N GLU A 12 -13.84 -10.79 -3.89
CA GLU A 12 -14.22 -11.86 -2.94
C GLU A 12 -14.82 -13.13 -3.58
N ALA A 13 -14.91 -13.23 -4.91
CA ALA A 13 -15.60 -14.32 -5.60
C ALA A 13 -14.68 -15.39 -6.24
N ASP A 14 -13.40 -15.10 -6.46
CA ASP A 14 -12.44 -16.04 -7.09
C ASP A 14 -11.04 -15.91 -6.46
N ASP A 15 -10.57 -16.96 -5.78
CA ASP A 15 -9.23 -17.04 -5.15
C ASP A 15 -8.10 -16.66 -6.12
N ARG A 16 -8.29 -16.88 -7.43
CA ARG A 16 -7.31 -16.53 -8.46
C ARG A 16 -7.11 -15.03 -8.62
N ASP A 17 -8.17 -14.22 -8.51
CA ASP A 17 -8.07 -12.77 -8.68
C ASP A 17 -7.30 -12.16 -7.50
N ILE A 18 -7.45 -12.73 -6.31
CA ILE A 18 -6.68 -12.36 -5.10
C ILE A 18 -5.19 -12.61 -5.29
N ASP A 19 -4.81 -13.80 -5.78
CA ASP A 19 -3.39 -14.14 -6.02
C ASP A 19 -2.75 -13.18 -7.03
N LEU A 20 -3.52 -12.75 -8.04
CA LEU A 20 -3.06 -11.79 -9.05
C LEU A 20 -2.94 -10.37 -8.48
N VAL A 21 -3.87 -9.94 -7.62
CA VAL A 21 -3.77 -8.66 -6.90
C VAL A 21 -2.55 -8.67 -5.99
N GLU A 22 -2.33 -9.74 -5.24
CA GLU A 22 -1.16 -9.90 -4.39
C GLU A 22 0.14 -9.82 -5.20
N MET A 23 0.19 -10.52 -6.33
CA MET A 23 1.33 -10.48 -7.25
C MET A 23 1.57 -9.07 -7.80
N LEU A 24 0.52 -8.37 -8.23
CA LEU A 24 0.63 -7.00 -8.74
C LEU A 24 1.23 -6.05 -7.69
N LEU A 25 0.75 -6.12 -6.45
CA LEU A 25 1.09 -5.18 -5.39
C LEU A 25 2.46 -5.48 -4.74
N THR A 26 2.93 -6.73 -4.81
CA THR A 26 4.17 -7.15 -4.14
C THR A 26 5.33 -7.47 -5.09
N SER A 27 5.08 -7.57 -6.41
CA SER A 27 6.14 -7.93 -7.36
C SER A 27 7.17 -6.82 -7.56
N ARG A 28 8.46 -7.21 -7.54
CA ARG A 28 9.61 -6.36 -7.87
C ARG A 28 9.88 -6.28 -9.38
N SER A 29 9.35 -7.21 -10.15
CA SER A 29 9.55 -7.27 -11.59
C SER A 29 8.44 -6.49 -12.25
N ASP A 30 8.81 -5.46 -13.03
CA ASP A 30 7.85 -4.71 -13.82
C ASP A 30 7.16 -5.63 -14.84
N ALA A 31 7.86 -6.67 -15.32
CA ALA A 31 7.27 -7.67 -16.20
C ALA A 31 6.19 -8.49 -15.49
N GLU A 32 6.44 -8.98 -14.27
CA GLU A 32 5.45 -9.72 -13.48
C GLU A 32 4.25 -8.84 -13.11
N ALA A 33 4.50 -7.60 -12.69
CA ALA A 33 3.43 -6.65 -12.37
C ALA A 33 2.56 -6.36 -13.60
N VAL A 34 3.17 -6.13 -14.78
CA VAL A 34 2.42 -5.93 -16.04
C VAL A 34 1.65 -7.19 -16.46
N MET A 35 2.20 -8.38 -16.24
CA MET A 35 1.49 -9.65 -16.51
C MET A 35 0.28 -9.82 -15.59
N ALA A 36 0.47 -9.64 -14.26
CA ALA A 36 -0.61 -9.71 -13.29
C ALA A 36 -1.72 -8.70 -13.62
N TYR A 37 -1.34 -7.45 -13.89
CA TYR A 37 -2.26 -6.41 -14.32
C TYR A 37 -3.03 -6.79 -15.59
N SER A 38 -2.35 -7.34 -16.59
CA SER A 38 -2.98 -7.73 -17.85
C SER A 38 -3.99 -8.87 -17.68
N LEU A 39 -3.76 -9.78 -16.73
CA LEU A 39 -4.71 -10.86 -16.40
C LEU A 39 -5.91 -10.31 -15.62
N LEU A 40 -5.69 -9.40 -14.67
CA LEU A 40 -6.76 -8.73 -13.93
C LEU A 40 -7.68 -7.92 -14.86
N ARG A 41 -7.19 -7.44 -16.01
CA ARG A 41 -8.03 -6.75 -17.00
C ARG A 41 -9.15 -7.60 -17.60
N GLU A 42 -9.06 -8.92 -17.48
CA GLU A 42 -10.12 -9.82 -17.96
C GLU A 42 -11.30 -9.89 -16.99
N THR A 43 -11.08 -9.57 -15.70
CA THR A 43 -12.07 -9.72 -14.63
C THR A 43 -12.49 -8.39 -14.00
N PHE A 44 -11.62 -7.40 -13.96
CA PHE A 44 -11.85 -6.10 -13.33
C PHE A 44 -12.24 -4.99 -14.32
N ASP A 45 -13.06 -4.05 -13.87
CA ASP A 45 -13.39 -2.84 -14.61
C ASP A 45 -12.26 -1.79 -14.57
N GLU A 46 -12.39 -0.75 -15.39
CA GLU A 46 -11.34 0.25 -15.54
C GLU A 46 -11.03 1.04 -14.25
N PRO A 47 -12.02 1.59 -13.53
CA PRO A 47 -11.80 2.22 -12.22
C PRO A 47 -11.05 1.32 -11.23
N GLN A 48 -11.39 0.04 -11.21
CA GLN A 48 -10.75 -0.97 -10.37
C GLN A 48 -9.26 -1.11 -10.65
N LEU A 49 -8.93 -1.29 -11.92
CA LEU A 49 -7.56 -1.48 -12.37
C LEU A 49 -6.71 -0.23 -12.14
N VAL A 50 -7.26 0.98 -12.34
CA VAL A 50 -6.55 2.22 -12.05
C VAL A 50 -6.25 2.34 -10.55
N ALA A 51 -7.21 1.98 -9.68
CA ALA A 51 -7.00 1.99 -8.24
C ALA A 51 -5.88 1.01 -7.82
N LEU A 52 -5.89 -0.22 -8.35
CA LEU A 52 -4.85 -1.22 -8.06
C LEU A 52 -3.46 -0.79 -8.55
N ALA A 53 -3.36 -0.19 -9.74
CA ALA A 53 -2.10 0.35 -10.25
C ALA A 53 -1.55 1.46 -9.34
N ASN A 54 -2.41 2.40 -8.92
CA ASN A 54 -1.99 3.48 -8.03
C ASN A 54 -1.59 2.97 -6.64
N LEU A 55 -2.32 1.98 -6.11
CA LEU A 55 -1.98 1.34 -4.84
C LEU A 55 -0.59 0.67 -4.90
N ARG A 56 -0.26 0.02 -6.02
CA ARG A 56 1.07 -0.55 -6.23
C ARG A 56 2.16 0.52 -6.12
N GLU A 57 2.01 1.64 -6.82
CA GLU A 57 3.02 2.71 -6.80
C GLU A 57 3.20 3.30 -5.41
N ILE A 58 2.11 3.45 -4.66
CA ILE A 58 2.17 3.91 -3.26
C ILE A 58 2.94 2.92 -2.39
N ILE A 59 2.61 1.62 -2.49
CA ILE A 59 3.30 0.57 -1.73
C ILE A 59 4.79 0.50 -2.10
N ALA A 60 5.11 0.61 -3.38
CA ALA A 60 6.49 0.56 -3.89
C ALA A 60 7.35 1.74 -3.41
N GLU A 61 6.73 2.87 -3.08
CA GLU A 61 7.42 4.05 -2.56
C GLU A 61 7.49 4.12 -1.02
N LEU A 62 6.80 3.23 -0.31
CA LEU A 62 6.90 3.19 1.15
C LEU A 62 8.36 3.03 1.58
N PRO A 63 8.82 3.79 2.58
CA PRO A 63 10.19 3.67 3.07
C PRO A 63 10.43 2.25 3.62
N GLU A 64 11.61 1.70 3.33
CA GLU A 64 12.05 0.45 3.96
C GLU A 64 12.20 0.66 5.47
N THR A 65 11.51 -0.15 6.27
CA THR A 65 11.57 -0.11 7.73
C THR A 65 12.74 -0.98 8.22
N PRO A 66 13.58 -0.49 9.16
CA PRO A 66 13.51 0.80 9.84
C PRO A 66 14.04 1.96 8.99
N PHE A 67 13.47 3.16 9.17
CA PHE A 67 13.94 4.39 8.54
C PHE A 67 14.04 5.55 9.54
N VAL A 68 14.82 6.57 9.17
CA VAL A 68 14.95 7.81 9.93
C VAL A 68 14.01 8.86 9.36
N ALA A 69 13.07 9.31 10.18
CA ALA A 69 12.15 10.39 9.85
C ALA A 69 12.86 11.75 9.86
N GLY A 70 12.39 12.69 9.03
CA GLY A 70 12.86 14.07 9.04
C GLY A 70 12.43 14.84 10.29
N GLU A 71 11.29 14.47 10.85
CA GLU A 71 10.73 15.02 12.09
C GLU A 71 10.56 13.92 13.15
N GLY A 72 10.50 14.31 14.42
CA GLY A 72 10.25 13.38 15.50
C GLY A 72 8.84 12.78 15.44
N LEU A 73 8.68 11.49 15.76
CA LEU A 73 7.39 10.79 15.76
C LEU A 73 6.37 11.43 16.71
N ASP A 74 6.81 12.20 17.71
CA ASP A 74 5.96 13.00 18.59
C ASP A 74 5.09 14.03 17.84
N VAL A 75 5.46 14.38 16.59
CA VAL A 75 4.64 15.23 15.73
C VAL A 75 3.26 14.60 15.44
N LEU A 76 3.18 13.27 15.38
CA LEU A 76 1.93 12.54 15.11
C LEU A 76 0.91 12.75 16.24
N GLU A 77 1.37 12.76 17.49
CA GLU A 77 0.53 13.10 18.64
C GLU A 77 0.12 14.57 18.60
N ARG A 78 1.09 15.46 18.39
CA ARG A 78 0.87 16.92 18.48
C ARG A 78 -0.07 17.46 17.40
N VAL A 79 -0.07 16.86 16.21
CA VAL A 79 -0.72 17.44 15.02
C VAL A 79 -1.79 16.52 14.41
N ALA A 80 -1.65 15.20 14.50
CA ALA A 80 -2.53 14.25 13.82
C ALA A 80 -3.45 13.43 14.74
N GLY A 81 -3.41 13.70 16.05
CA GLY A 81 -4.28 13.04 17.03
C GLY A 81 -3.94 11.58 17.29
N TYR A 82 -2.67 11.19 17.10
CA TYR A 82 -2.19 9.88 17.53
C TYR A 82 -2.03 9.86 19.05
N GLU A 83 -2.34 8.73 19.67
CA GLU A 83 -2.08 8.47 21.09
C GLU A 83 -0.67 7.89 21.24
N ALA A 84 0.15 8.50 22.12
CA ALA A 84 1.46 7.97 22.46
C ALA A 84 1.31 6.78 23.43
N THR A 85 1.76 5.60 23.01
CA THR A 85 1.71 4.35 23.79
C THR A 85 3.10 3.92 24.28
N GLY A 86 4.02 4.86 24.43
CA GLY A 86 5.41 4.63 24.85
C GLY A 86 6.35 4.64 23.65
N ARG A 87 6.60 3.45 23.06
CA ARG A 87 7.45 3.31 21.85
C ARG A 87 6.64 3.23 20.55
N SER A 88 5.46 3.82 20.56
CA SER A 88 4.62 3.90 19.38
C SER A 88 3.57 4.99 19.49
N TYR A 89 3.07 5.40 18.32
CA TYR A 89 2.04 6.39 18.16
C TYR A 89 0.90 5.76 17.39
N ARG A 90 -0.30 5.72 17.99
CA ARG A 90 -1.43 4.95 17.50
C ARG A 90 -2.64 5.83 17.21
N LYS A 91 -3.28 5.63 16.06
CA LYS A 91 -4.56 6.25 15.71
C LYS A 91 -5.58 5.17 15.37
N MET A 92 -6.67 5.15 16.13
CA MET A 92 -7.80 4.25 15.90
C MET A 92 -8.85 4.93 15.03
N PHE A 93 -9.41 4.16 14.11
CA PHE A 93 -10.57 4.52 13.32
C PHE A 93 -11.69 3.54 13.69
N SER A 94 -12.89 4.07 13.89
CA SER A 94 -14.07 3.26 14.18
C SER A 94 -15.13 3.55 13.13
N GLU A 95 -15.44 2.56 12.31
CA GLU A 95 -16.54 2.64 11.36
C GLU A 95 -17.56 1.55 11.69
N ALA A 96 -18.80 1.97 12.00
CA ALA A 96 -19.98 1.12 12.23
C ALA A 96 -19.81 -0.06 13.22
N GLU A 97 -19.14 -1.15 12.81
CA GLU A 97 -18.94 -2.41 13.55
C GLU A 97 -17.48 -2.87 13.63
N ASP A 98 -16.55 -2.22 12.92
CA ASP A 98 -15.13 -2.59 12.90
C ASP A 98 -14.23 -1.50 13.49
N VAL A 99 -13.20 -1.95 14.22
CA VAL A 99 -12.13 -1.09 14.73
C VAL A 99 -10.85 -1.47 14.02
N PHE A 100 -10.28 -0.49 13.34
CA PHE A 100 -8.99 -0.60 12.69
C PHE A 100 -8.13 0.61 13.08
N GLY A 101 -6.88 0.63 12.66
CA GLY A 101 -6.00 1.73 12.99
C GLY A 101 -4.62 1.62 12.41
N LEU A 102 -3.87 2.68 12.64
CA LEU A 102 -2.51 2.86 12.17
C LEU A 102 -1.60 3.14 13.37
N GLU A 103 -0.45 2.49 13.39
CA GLU A 103 0.54 2.61 14.46
C GLU A 103 1.94 2.79 13.87
N PHE A 104 2.59 3.89 14.22
CA PHE A 104 4.01 4.12 13.93
C PHE A 104 4.82 3.67 15.13
N LEU A 105 5.63 2.62 14.95
CA LEU A 105 6.53 2.07 15.97
C LEU A 105 7.86 2.83 15.93
N GLY A 106 8.38 3.20 17.10
CA GLY A 106 9.65 3.91 17.17
C GLY A 106 9.71 4.95 18.28
N GLU A 107 10.79 5.73 18.27
CA GLU A 107 11.05 6.79 19.23
C GLU A 107 11.94 7.87 18.61
N GLY A 108 11.71 9.14 18.98
CA GLY A 108 12.46 10.25 18.39
C GLY A 108 12.26 10.29 16.89
N THR A 109 13.33 10.21 16.11
CA THR A 109 13.28 10.19 14.64
C THR A 109 13.39 8.78 14.06
N ASP A 110 13.60 7.76 14.91
CA ASP A 110 13.75 6.39 14.45
C ASP A 110 12.37 5.74 14.31
N CYS A 111 11.94 5.46 13.08
CA CYS A 111 10.73 4.69 12.80
C CYS A 111 11.12 3.22 12.52
N GLU A 112 10.72 2.34 13.43
CA GLU A 112 11.00 0.89 13.36
C GLU A 112 9.99 0.15 12.48
N GLY A 113 8.79 0.71 12.29
CA GLY A 113 7.74 0.10 11.49
C GLY A 113 6.47 0.92 11.44
N VAL A 114 5.68 0.69 10.39
CA VAL A 114 4.31 1.18 10.26
C VAL A 114 3.39 -0.03 10.32
N VAL A 115 2.38 -0.01 11.18
CA VAL A 115 1.50 -1.16 11.44
C VAL A 115 0.05 -0.76 11.22
N VAL A 116 -0.63 -1.48 10.34
CA VAL A 116 -2.08 -1.50 10.26
C VAL A 116 -2.57 -2.54 11.24
N TYR A 117 -3.58 -2.22 12.04
CA TYR A 117 -4.19 -3.21 12.94
C TYR A 117 -5.70 -3.16 12.86
N THR A 118 -6.31 -4.31 13.11
CA THR A 118 -7.75 -4.48 13.30
C THR A 118 -8.00 -4.96 14.74
N THR A 119 -9.26 -5.25 15.08
CA THR A 119 -9.61 -5.91 16.35
C THR A 119 -8.96 -7.29 16.52
N THR A 120 -8.65 -7.97 15.42
CA THR A 120 -8.22 -9.37 15.41
C THR A 120 -6.80 -9.58 14.90
N ALA A 121 -6.23 -8.62 14.17
CA ALA A 121 -4.95 -8.79 13.49
C ALA A 121 -4.09 -7.52 13.50
N ARG A 122 -2.79 -7.71 13.24
CA ARG A 122 -1.80 -6.64 13.09
C ARG A 122 -0.91 -6.99 11.89
N PHE A 123 -0.74 -6.04 11.00
CA PHE A 123 -0.02 -6.17 9.75
C PHE A 123 1.01 -5.06 9.64
N TYR A 124 2.25 -5.41 9.34
CA TYR A 124 3.28 -4.41 9.10
C TYR A 124 3.24 -3.97 7.64
N LEU A 125 3.12 -2.66 7.44
CA LEU A 125 3.40 -2.02 6.18
C LEU A 125 4.92 -1.97 6.02
N HIS A 126 5.42 -2.81 5.13
CA HIS A 126 6.81 -2.86 4.77
C HIS A 126 6.97 -2.35 3.33
N GLY A 127 7.95 -1.47 3.11
CA GLY A 127 8.51 -1.23 1.77
C GLY A 127 9.39 -2.38 1.27
N ASP A 128 9.74 -3.35 2.14
CA ASP A 128 10.51 -4.54 1.75
C ASP A 128 9.61 -5.60 1.11
N ALA A 129 9.86 -5.87 -0.17
CA ALA A 129 9.23 -6.91 -0.97
C ALA A 129 9.38 -8.35 -0.42
N ARG A 130 10.21 -8.59 0.60
CA ARG A 130 10.33 -9.92 1.26
C ARG A 130 9.22 -10.18 2.27
N SER A 131 8.62 -9.14 2.82
CA SER A 131 7.46 -9.26 3.70
C SER A 131 6.22 -9.10 2.85
N ARG A 132 5.65 -10.24 2.46
CA ARG A 132 4.44 -10.31 1.64
C ARG A 132 3.31 -9.56 2.34
N ILE A 133 2.74 -8.56 1.67
CA ILE A 133 1.38 -8.11 1.98
C ILE A 133 0.49 -9.32 1.69
N ASP A 134 0.00 -9.97 2.74
CA ASP A 134 -0.81 -11.17 2.61
C ASP A 134 -2.27 -10.82 2.28
N HIS A 135 -3.05 -11.83 1.92
CA HIS A 135 -4.46 -11.67 1.59
C HIS A 135 -5.28 -10.94 2.67
N SER A 136 -4.96 -11.14 3.96
CA SER A 136 -5.71 -10.53 5.06
C SER A 136 -5.41 -9.03 5.16
N MET A 137 -4.13 -8.66 4.97
CA MET A 137 -3.73 -7.26 4.91
C MET A 137 -4.31 -6.54 3.70
N LEU A 138 -4.33 -7.23 2.54
CA LEU A 138 -4.98 -6.71 1.34
C LEU A 138 -6.44 -6.45 1.59
N ALA A 139 -7.18 -7.41 2.14
CA ALA A 139 -8.59 -7.24 2.48
C ALA A 139 -8.81 -5.98 3.34
N VAL A 140 -7.98 -5.75 4.36
CA VAL A 140 -8.08 -4.57 5.24
C VAL A 140 -7.77 -3.26 4.53
N LEU A 141 -6.68 -3.17 3.75
CA LEU A 141 -6.32 -1.96 3.00
C LEU A 141 -7.38 -1.61 1.96
N VAL A 142 -7.99 -2.65 1.41
CA VAL A 142 -9.02 -2.57 0.40
C VAL A 142 -10.34 -2.09 1.05
N GLU A 143 -10.80 -2.74 2.11
CA GLU A 143 -12.02 -2.36 2.85
C GLU A 143 -11.96 -0.95 3.44
N HIS A 144 -10.77 -0.48 3.82
CA HIS A 144 -10.57 0.81 4.48
C HIS A 144 -9.62 1.70 3.67
N GLU A 145 -10.11 2.28 2.57
CA GLU A 145 -9.35 3.18 1.70
C GLU A 145 -8.69 4.35 2.45
N GLU A 146 -9.32 4.81 3.54
CA GLU A 146 -8.82 5.88 4.40
C GLU A 146 -7.49 5.52 5.08
N LEU A 147 -7.18 4.22 5.25
CA LEU A 147 -5.89 3.78 5.83
C LEU A 147 -4.71 4.29 5.02
N LEU A 148 -4.81 4.22 3.69
CA LEU A 148 -3.71 4.64 2.83
C LEU A 148 -3.49 6.15 2.90
N ASP A 149 -4.58 6.92 2.88
CA ASP A 149 -4.53 8.37 3.07
C ASP A 149 -3.89 8.73 4.43
N GLN A 150 -4.23 7.98 5.49
CA GLN A 150 -3.65 8.19 6.82
C GLN A 150 -2.17 7.78 6.90
N VAL A 151 -1.74 6.75 6.16
CA VAL A 151 -0.32 6.40 6.01
C VAL A 151 0.44 7.52 5.31
N LEU A 152 -0.08 8.01 4.19
CA LEU A 152 0.52 9.09 3.40
C LEU A 152 0.62 10.39 4.21
N GLU A 153 -0.46 10.76 4.89
CA GLU A 153 -0.51 11.93 5.76
C GLU A 153 0.51 11.80 6.91
N GLY A 154 0.56 10.65 7.57
CA GLY A 154 1.51 10.37 8.65
C GLY A 154 2.96 10.47 8.17
N LEU A 155 3.30 9.84 7.05
CA LEU A 155 4.64 9.90 6.45
C LEU A 155 5.03 11.33 6.05
N GLN A 156 4.10 12.09 5.48
CA GLN A 156 4.33 13.49 5.16
C GLN A 156 4.65 14.33 6.41
N MET A 157 3.93 14.13 7.52
CA MET A 157 4.20 14.82 8.78
C MET A 157 5.54 14.42 9.40
N LEU A 158 5.97 13.18 9.20
CA LEU A 158 7.29 12.70 9.60
C LEU A 158 8.43 13.23 8.70
N GLY A 159 8.14 14.07 7.72
CA GLY A 159 9.14 14.58 6.78
C GLY A 159 9.59 13.55 5.75
N CYS A 160 8.77 12.52 5.50
CA CYS A 160 8.99 11.47 4.51
C CYS A 160 7.89 11.52 3.43
N PRO A 161 7.77 12.62 2.66
CA PRO A 161 6.76 12.69 1.61
C PRO A 161 7.02 11.62 0.54
N LEU A 162 5.96 10.94 0.12
CA LEU A 162 5.99 10.05 -1.04
C LEU A 162 5.61 10.84 -2.29
N GLU A 163 6.12 10.44 -3.45
CA GLU A 163 5.82 11.04 -4.76
C GLU A 163 5.35 9.97 -5.76
N PRO A 164 4.33 9.14 -5.41
CA PRO A 164 3.98 7.97 -6.20
C PRO A 164 3.45 8.39 -7.56
N ARG A 165 3.77 7.59 -8.57
CA ARG A 165 3.20 7.77 -9.90
C ARG A 165 1.71 7.46 -9.85
N ILE A 166 0.90 8.40 -10.32
CA ILE A 166 -0.56 8.26 -10.34
C ILE A 166 -1.03 8.15 -11.79
N TYR A 167 -1.73 7.06 -12.07
CA TYR A 167 -2.35 6.76 -13.34
C TYR A 167 -3.81 7.24 -13.35
N LEU A 168 -4.25 7.70 -14.52
CA LEU A 168 -5.62 8.17 -14.76
C LEU A 168 -6.37 7.27 -15.74
N ALA A 169 -5.66 6.48 -16.54
CA ALA A 169 -6.23 5.51 -17.47
C ALA A 169 -5.55 4.13 -17.34
N VAL A 170 -6.31 3.07 -17.63
CA VAL A 170 -5.83 1.66 -17.55
C VAL A 170 -4.66 1.39 -18.48
N SER A 171 -4.57 2.13 -19.59
CA SER A 171 -3.47 1.97 -20.55
C SER A 171 -2.13 2.50 -20.04
N ASP A 172 -2.13 3.37 -19.04
CA ASP A 172 -0.94 4.13 -18.65
C ASP A 172 0.07 3.25 -17.92
N PHE A 173 -0.39 2.41 -17.00
CA PHE A 173 0.46 1.51 -16.23
C PHE A 173 1.25 0.54 -17.13
N PRO A 174 0.62 -0.25 -18.02
CA PRO A 174 1.39 -1.12 -18.92
C PRO A 174 2.32 -0.35 -19.86
N ALA A 175 1.92 0.84 -20.33
CA ALA A 175 2.75 1.62 -21.24
C ALA A 175 4.05 2.10 -20.57
N GLU A 176 3.96 2.55 -19.32
CA GLU A 176 5.10 3.01 -18.55
C GLU A 176 6.05 1.86 -18.18
N HIS A 177 5.50 0.75 -17.68
CA HIS A 177 6.29 -0.38 -17.17
C HIS A 177 6.75 -1.35 -18.27
N ALA A 178 6.13 -1.37 -19.46
CA ALA A 178 6.57 -2.23 -20.58
C ALA A 178 7.99 -1.89 -21.07
N ALA A 179 8.39 -0.62 -21.02
CA ALA A 179 9.74 -0.20 -21.38
C ALA A 179 10.79 -0.73 -20.38
N ALA A 180 10.47 -0.72 -19.09
CA ALA A 180 11.32 -1.24 -18.02
C ALA A 180 11.39 -2.78 -18.06
N ALA A 181 10.25 -3.46 -18.27
CA ALA A 181 10.16 -4.90 -18.41
C ALA A 181 11.00 -5.44 -19.59
N ALA A 182 10.98 -4.76 -20.74
CA ALA A 182 11.81 -5.13 -21.90
C ALA A 182 13.32 -4.97 -21.62
N GLY A 183 13.70 -3.96 -20.84
CA GLY A 183 15.07 -3.73 -20.41
C GLY A 183 15.58 -4.79 -19.43
N GLN A 184 14.75 -5.22 -18.48
CA GLN A 184 15.07 -6.28 -17.51
C GLN A 184 15.27 -7.64 -18.21
N ALA A 185 14.37 -8.02 -19.12
CA ALA A 185 14.47 -9.27 -19.87
C ALA A 185 15.73 -9.34 -20.75
N LEU A 186 16.19 -8.21 -21.29
CA LEU A 186 17.45 -8.14 -22.04
C LEU A 186 18.69 -8.17 -21.12
N GLY A 187 18.61 -7.55 -19.93
CA GLY A 187 19.70 -7.54 -18.95
C GLY A 187 19.99 -8.91 -18.32
N GLU A 188 19.01 -9.81 -18.26
CA GLU A 188 19.21 -11.19 -17.78
C GLU A 188 19.83 -12.13 -18.83
N LEU A 189 19.90 -11.70 -20.10
CA LEU A 189 20.44 -12.47 -21.22
C LEU A 189 21.90 -12.15 -21.56
N PHE A 190 22.55 -11.23 -20.84
CA PHE A 190 23.95 -10.81 -21.03
C PHE A 190 24.70 -10.74 -19.69
#